data_AF-A0A383DRX0-F1
#
_entry.id   AF-A0A383DRX0-F1
#
_cell.length_a   1.000
_cell.length_b   1.000
_cell.length_c   1.000
_cell.angle_alpha   90.00
_cell.angle_beta   90.00
_cell.angle_gamma   90.00
#
_symmetry.space_group_name_H-M   'P 1'
#
loop_
_entity.id
_entity.type
_entity.pdbx_description
1 polymer ?
#
loop_
_entity_poly.entity_id
_entity_poly.type
_entity_poly.pdbx_seq_one_letter_code
_entity_poly.pdbx_strand_id
1 'polypeptide(L)'
;MKRKLLSILLILTQFSILSADTLTFNNGVTIEGKLVKYDEDRLIFKVDEESMNDIPNEAVIFIISDENQVVFNNSFVKNVTENNIIVANPAEERRDKSMKRLNTLVFVICVVPIIVLIIALTTMESVF
;
A
#
# COMPACT_ATOMS: atom_id res chain seq x y z
N MET A 1 36.01 25.62 -15.11
CA MET A 1 35.22 25.25 -13.92
C MET A 1 33.73 25.11 -14.21
N LYS A 2 33.07 26.11 -14.84
CA LYS A 2 31.62 26.10 -15.17
C LYS A 2 31.14 24.87 -15.97
N ARG A 3 31.92 24.39 -16.95
CA ARG A 3 31.57 23.21 -17.76
C ARG A 3 31.54 21.89 -16.96
N LYS A 4 32.42 21.73 -15.94
CA LYS A 4 32.48 20.52 -15.10
C LYS A 4 31.26 20.41 -14.18
N LEU A 5 30.81 21.52 -13.60
CA LEU A 5 29.59 21.55 -12.78
C LEU A 5 28.34 21.26 -13.60
N LEU A 6 28.26 21.76 -14.83
CA LEU A 6 27.15 21.47 -15.74
C LEU A 6 27.09 19.99 -16.13
N SER A 7 28.25 19.35 -16.39
CA SER A 7 28.32 17.91 -16.65
C SER A 7 27.92 17.06 -15.45
N ILE A 8 28.33 17.43 -14.23
CA ILE A 8 27.93 16.73 -13.00
C ILE A 8 26.42 16.88 -12.75
N LEU A 9 25.88 18.09 -12.95
CA LEU A 9 24.44 18.33 -12.84
C LEU A 9 23.65 17.52 -13.87
N LEU A 10 24.12 17.44 -15.12
CA LEU A 10 23.52 16.62 -16.17
C LEU A 10 23.48 15.13 -15.80
N ILE A 11 24.58 14.59 -15.25
CA ILE A 11 24.65 13.19 -14.79
C ILE A 11 23.69 12.94 -13.62
N LEU A 12 23.59 13.87 -12.66
CA LEU A 12 22.65 13.77 -11.53
C LEU A 12 21.18 13.88 -11.95
N THR A 13 20.86 14.75 -12.92
CA THR A 13 19.50 14.86 -13.47
C THR A 13 19.09 13.60 -14.22
N GLN A 14 20.02 12.92 -14.90
CA GLN A 14 19.76 11.64 -15.54
C GLN A 14 19.45 10.54 -14.51
N PHE A 15 20.20 10.51 -13.40
CA PHE A 15 19.96 9.55 -12.30
C PHE A 15 18.59 9.71 -11.63
N SER A 16 18.08 10.95 -11.56
CA SER A 16 16.76 11.26 -10.98
C SER A 16 15.59 10.89 -11.92
N ILE A 17 15.82 10.88 -13.23
CA ILE A 17 14.83 10.49 -14.25
C ILE A 17 14.80 8.96 -14.44
N LEU A 18 15.89 8.27 -14.10
CA LEU A 18 16.04 6.82 -14.22
C LEU A 18 15.69 6.03 -12.96
N SER A 19 15.34 6.68 -11.84
CA SER A 19 15.01 5.93 -10.62
C SER A 19 13.74 5.13 -10.83
N ALA A 20 13.91 3.81 -10.83
CA ALA A 20 12.82 2.85 -10.80
C ALA A 20 12.03 3.00 -9.49
N ASP A 21 10.74 2.70 -9.56
CA ASP A 21 9.95 2.47 -8.36
C ASP A 21 10.50 1.21 -7.66
N THR A 22 10.47 1.23 -6.33
CA THR A 22 10.81 0.05 -5.52
C THR A 22 9.55 -0.51 -4.91
N LEU A 23 9.23 -1.77 -5.21
CA LEU A 23 8.18 -2.51 -4.53
C LEU A 23 8.79 -3.32 -3.40
N THR A 24 8.30 -3.11 -2.18
CA THR A 24 8.72 -3.84 -0.99
C THR A 24 7.65 -4.84 -0.58
N PHE A 25 8.04 -6.09 -0.38
CA PHE A 25 7.19 -7.16 0.14
C PHE A 25 7.22 -7.21 1.67
N ASN A 26 6.22 -7.86 2.25
CA ASN A 26 6.10 -8.01 3.71
C ASN A 26 7.24 -8.81 4.34
N ASN A 27 7.88 -9.69 3.57
CA ASN A 27 9.05 -10.47 3.99
C ASN A 27 10.36 -9.64 3.93
N GLY A 28 10.32 -8.39 3.48
CA GLY A 28 11.48 -7.50 3.36
C GLY A 28 12.21 -7.57 2.02
N VAL A 29 11.82 -8.48 1.12
CA VAL A 29 12.33 -8.50 -0.26
C VAL A 29 11.88 -7.24 -0.99
N THR A 30 12.75 -6.72 -1.85
CA THR A 30 12.51 -5.53 -2.66
C THR A 30 12.80 -5.83 -4.11
N ILE A 31 11.95 -5.33 -5.00
CA ILE A 31 12.17 -5.41 -6.46
C ILE A 31 12.08 -4.02 -7.07
N GLU A 32 12.87 -3.80 -8.12
CA GLU A 32 12.87 -2.57 -8.90
C GLU A 32 11.97 -2.71 -10.13
N GLY A 33 11.37 -1.60 -10.54
CA GLY A 33 10.55 -1.53 -11.72
C GLY A 33 9.67 -0.30 -11.77
N LYS A 34 8.41 -0.46 -12.18
CA LYS A 34 7.46 0.65 -12.29
C LYS A 34 6.04 0.23 -11.92
N LEU A 35 5.41 1.01 -11.06
CA LEU A 35 4.00 0.84 -10.74
C LEU A 35 3.15 1.21 -11.96
N VAL A 36 2.37 0.24 -12.43
CA VAL A 36 1.44 0.42 -13.56
C VAL A 36 0.04 0.73 -13.04
N LYS A 37 -0.42 -0.05 -12.07
CA LYS A 37 -1.75 0.11 -11.48
C LYS A 37 -1.79 -0.39 -10.05
N TYR A 38 -2.61 0.25 -9.23
CA TYR A 38 -2.87 -0.12 -7.86
C TYR A 38 -4.38 -0.02 -7.57
N ASP A 39 -4.95 -1.08 -6.99
CA ASP A 39 -6.32 -1.11 -6.46
C ASP A 39 -6.33 -1.79 -5.08
N GLU A 40 -7.50 -1.98 -4.45
CA GLU A 40 -7.58 -2.52 -3.07
C GLU A 40 -6.95 -3.91 -2.93
N ASP A 41 -7.08 -4.79 -3.91
CA ASP A 41 -6.72 -6.20 -3.80
C ASP A 41 -5.46 -6.56 -4.59
N ARG A 42 -5.17 -5.79 -5.64
CA ARG A 42 -4.13 -6.11 -6.62
C ARG A 42 -3.25 -4.92 -6.92
N LEU A 43 -2.03 -5.24 -7.31
CA LEU A 43 -1.04 -4.30 -7.79
C LEU A 43 -0.41 -4.85 -9.06
N ILE A 44 -0.38 -4.04 -10.11
CA ILE A 44 0.29 -4.36 -11.36
C ILE A 44 1.59 -3.58 -11.40
N PHE A 45 2.70 -4.31 -11.48
CA PHE A 45 4.04 -3.75 -11.49
C PHE A 45 4.78 -4.26 -12.71
N LYS A 46 5.39 -3.36 -13.48
CA LYS A 46 6.34 -3.72 -14.52
C LYS A 46 7.68 -3.96 -13.85
N VAL A 47 8.16 -5.20 -13.86
CA VAL A 47 9.37 -5.59 -13.13
C VAL A 47 10.59 -5.40 -14.03
N ASP A 48 11.71 -4.97 -13.48
CA ASP A 48 12.97 -4.95 -14.21
C ASP A 48 13.54 -6.37 -14.36
N GLU A 49 14.18 -6.67 -15.49
CA GLU A 49 14.64 -8.04 -15.80
C GLU A 49 15.55 -8.62 -14.71
N GLU A 50 16.41 -7.79 -14.12
CA GLU A 50 17.33 -8.17 -13.05
C GLU A 50 16.60 -8.58 -11.76
N SER A 51 15.45 -7.97 -11.49
CA SER A 51 14.64 -8.21 -10.27
C SER A 51 13.64 -9.38 -10.42
N MET A 52 13.48 -9.96 -11.61
CA MET A 52 12.46 -10.99 -11.86
C MET A 52 12.70 -12.27 -11.05
N ASN A 53 13.96 -12.61 -10.77
CA ASN A 53 14.32 -13.80 -9.99
C ASN A 53 14.09 -13.65 -8.49
N ASP A 54 13.98 -12.42 -8.01
CA ASP A 54 13.80 -12.11 -6.58
C ASP A 54 12.32 -12.08 -6.18
N ILE A 55 11.41 -12.29 -7.12
CA ILE A 55 9.97 -12.23 -6.86
C ILE A 55 9.54 -13.41 -5.97
N PRO A 56 8.91 -13.15 -4.81
CA PRO A 56 8.30 -14.20 -3.99
C PRO A 56 7.09 -14.79 -4.72
N ASN A 57 7.16 -16.08 -5.05
CA ASN A 57 6.14 -16.79 -5.82
C ASN A 57 4.74 -16.71 -5.19
N GLU A 58 4.66 -16.70 -3.85
CA GLU A 58 3.41 -16.59 -3.10
C GLU A 58 2.68 -15.25 -3.31
N ALA A 59 3.41 -14.19 -3.69
CA ALA A 59 2.84 -12.88 -3.95
C ALA A 59 2.24 -12.76 -5.36
N VAL A 60 2.63 -13.63 -6.29
CA VAL A 60 2.25 -13.56 -7.70
C VAL A 60 0.86 -14.17 -7.91
N ILE A 61 -0.02 -13.42 -8.57
CA ILE A 61 -1.30 -13.94 -9.06
C ILE A 61 -1.13 -14.49 -10.48
N PHE A 62 -0.62 -13.66 -11.39
CA PHE A 62 -0.27 -14.06 -12.76
C PHE A 62 0.72 -13.06 -13.39
N ILE A 63 1.36 -13.48 -14.48
CA ILE A 63 2.33 -12.68 -15.24
C ILE A 63 1.74 -12.35 -16.61
N ILE A 64 1.91 -11.10 -17.03
CA ILE A 64 1.57 -10.59 -18.37
C ILE A 64 2.88 -10.50 -19.16
N SER A 65 3.21 -11.58 -19.85
CA SER A 65 4.52 -11.78 -20.48
C SER A 65 4.86 -10.74 -21.55
N ASP A 66 3.87 -10.23 -22.29
CA ASP A 66 4.10 -9.30 -23.41
C ASP A 66 4.66 -7.95 -22.95
N GLU A 67 4.44 -7.56 -21.69
CA GLU A 67 4.80 -6.24 -21.16
C GLU A 67 5.73 -6.30 -19.94
N ASN A 68 6.21 -7.49 -19.57
CA ASN A 68 6.97 -7.77 -18.36
C ASN A 68 6.27 -7.28 -17.07
N GLN A 69 4.94 -7.38 -17.06
CA GLN A 69 4.13 -6.97 -15.93
C GLN A 69 3.74 -8.16 -15.07
N VAL A 70 3.78 -7.97 -13.77
CA VAL A 70 3.40 -8.98 -12.79
C VAL A 70 2.25 -8.42 -11.97
N VAL A 71 1.20 -9.23 -11.83
CA VAL A 71 0.06 -8.90 -10.99
C VAL A 71 0.26 -9.54 -9.63
N PHE A 72 0.41 -8.69 -8.62
CA PHE A 72 0.65 -9.05 -7.24
C PHE A 72 -0.62 -9.00 -6.41
N ASN A 73 -0.69 -9.91 -5.43
CA ASN A 73 -1.68 -9.85 -4.36
C ASN A 73 -1.20 -8.88 -3.28
N ASN A 74 -1.99 -7.83 -3.04
CA ASN A 74 -1.67 -6.77 -2.07
C ASN A 74 -1.46 -7.28 -0.65
N SER A 75 -1.96 -8.47 -0.32
CA SER A 75 -1.75 -9.07 0.99
C SER A 75 -0.26 -9.36 1.30
N PHE A 76 0.57 -9.54 0.26
CA PHE A 76 2.01 -9.78 0.39
C PHE A 76 2.86 -8.53 0.18
N VAL A 77 2.27 -7.46 -0.35
CA VAL A 77 2.95 -6.19 -0.60
C VAL A 77 2.89 -5.30 0.64
N LYS A 78 4.04 -4.73 1.00
CA LYS A 78 4.17 -3.75 2.08
C LYS A 78 3.87 -2.36 1.56
N ASN A 79 4.65 -1.90 0.59
CA ASN A 79 4.51 -0.59 -0.05
C ASN A 79 5.24 -0.54 -1.40
N VAL A 80 4.98 0.52 -2.14
CA VAL A 80 5.77 0.94 -3.30
C VAL A 80 6.30 2.35 -3.04
N THR A 81 7.56 2.58 -3.37
CA THR A 81 8.21 3.88 -3.25
C THR A 81 8.76 4.37 -4.57
N GLU A 82 8.51 5.64 -4.88
CA GLU A 82 9.16 6.38 -5.97
C GLU A 82 10.08 7.43 -5.33
N ASN A 83 11.39 7.38 -5.59
CA ASN A 83 12.35 8.34 -5.01
C ASN A 83 12.27 8.47 -3.47
N ASN A 84 12.08 7.36 -2.75
CA ASN A 84 11.84 7.29 -1.29
C ASN A 84 10.50 7.85 -0.79
N ILE A 85 9.58 8.20 -1.69
CA ILE A 85 8.22 8.65 -1.35
C ILE A 85 7.28 7.45 -1.53
N ILE A 86 6.46 7.15 -0.52
CA ILE A 86 5.47 6.07 -0.62
C ILE A 86 4.36 6.50 -1.57
N VAL A 87 4.21 5.77 -2.69
CA VAL A 87 3.17 6.00 -3.70
C VAL A 87 2.01 5.00 -3.59
N ALA A 88 2.24 3.84 -2.99
CA ALA A 88 1.21 2.87 -2.64
C ALA A 88 1.54 2.20 -1.30
N ASN A 89 0.55 2.00 -0.43
CA ASN A 89 0.76 1.40 0.89
C ASN A 89 -0.31 0.36 1.26
N PRO A 90 -0.29 -0.82 0.61
CA PRO A 90 -1.31 -1.84 0.83
C PRO A 90 -1.30 -2.39 2.27
N ALA A 91 -0.16 -2.38 2.96
CA ALA A 91 -0.10 -2.83 4.35
C ALA A 91 -0.82 -1.87 5.30
N GLU A 92 -0.63 -0.57 5.14
CA GLU A 92 -1.28 0.42 6.01
C GLU A 92 -2.77 0.54 5.74
N GLU A 93 -3.20 0.48 4.48
CA GLU A 93 -4.63 0.47 4.12
C GLU A 93 -5.37 -0.71 4.75
N ARG A 94 -4.75 -1.90 4.77
CA ARG A 94 -5.30 -3.08 5.47
C ARG A 94 -5.44 -2.86 6.97
N ARG A 95 -4.48 -2.19 7.60
CA ARG A 95 -4.52 -1.86 9.03
C ARG A 95 -5.63 -0.85 9.32
N ASP A 96 -5.74 0.21 8.54
CA ASP A 96 -6.79 1.22 8.70
C ASP A 96 -8.19 0.61 8.51
N LYS A 97 -8.37 -0.23 7.48
CA LYS A 97 -9.63 -0.97 7.26
C LYS A 97 -9.99 -1.87 8.44
N SER A 98 -8.99 -2.53 9.03
CA SER A 98 -9.18 -3.39 10.22
C SER A 98 -9.56 -2.57 11.46
N MET A 99 -8.88 -1.44 11.69
CA MET A 99 -9.17 -0.53 12.80
C MET A 99 -10.56 0.10 12.68
N LYS A 100 -10.96 0.52 11.47
CA LYS A 100 -12.32 1.01 11.20
C LYS A 100 -13.37 -0.04 11.53
N ARG A 101 -13.16 -1.30 11.12
CA ARG A 101 -14.07 -2.41 11.45
C ARG A 101 -14.19 -2.64 12.97
N LEU A 102 -13.07 -2.61 13.69
CA LEU A 102 -13.08 -2.73 15.16
C LEU A 102 -13.85 -1.59 15.82
N ASN A 103 -13.60 -0.34 15.41
CA ASN A 103 -14.31 0.83 15.94
C ASN A 103 -15.82 0.74 15.68
N THR A 104 -16.24 0.36 14.48
CA THR A 104 -17.65 0.15 14.15
C THR A 104 -18.26 -0.95 15.03
N LEU A 105 -17.56 -2.07 15.20
CA LEU A 105 -18.03 -3.17 16.04
C LEU A 105 -18.21 -2.75 17.51
N VAL A 106 -17.22 -2.07 18.08
CA VAL A 106 -17.27 -1.55 19.46
C VAL A 106 -18.42 -0.55 19.61
N PHE A 107 -18.62 0.34 18.65
CA PHE A 107 -19.73 1.27 18.68
C PHE A 107 -21.09 0.56 18.70
N VAL A 108 -21.28 -0.45 17.84
CA VAL A 108 -22.54 -1.20 17.75
C VAL A 108 -22.79 -2.08 18.98
N ILE A 109 -21.76 -2.74 19.52
CA ILE A 109 -21.92 -3.70 20.62
C ILE A 109 -21.92 -3.02 21.99
N CYS A 110 -21.11 -1.99 22.19
CA CYS A 110 -20.96 -1.36 23.50
C CYS A 110 -21.78 -0.08 23.60
N VAL A 111 -21.67 0.82 22.62
CA VAL A 111 -22.23 2.17 22.75
C VAL A 111 -23.74 2.17 22.54
N VAL A 112 -24.22 1.52 21.47
CA VAL A 112 -25.66 1.50 21.14
C VAL A 112 -26.51 0.89 22.28
N PRO A 113 -26.17 -0.27 22.87
CA PRO A 113 -27.00 -0.87 23.92
C PRO A 113 -27.00 -0.05 25.21
N ILE A 114 -25.89 0.60 25.56
CA ILE A 114 -25.82 1.51 26.71
C ILE A 114 -26.75 2.71 26.50
N ILE A 115 -26.74 3.31 25.30
CA ILE A 115 -27.66 4.42 24.99
C ILE A 115 -29.11 3.97 25.10
N VAL A 116 -29.45 2.82 24.53
CA VAL A 116 -30.82 2.25 24.61
C VAL A 116 -31.22 2.00 26.06
N LEU A 117 -30.33 1.46 26.89
CA LEU A 117 -30.57 1.23 28.30
C LEU A 117 -30.81 2.54 29.06
N ILE A 118 -29.99 3.57 28.82
CA ILE A 118 -30.16 4.90 29.44
C ILE A 118 -31.52 5.49 29.06
N ILE A 119 -31.90 5.44 27.78
CA ILE A 119 -33.20 5.92 27.31
C ILE A 119 -34.35 5.13 27.97
N ALA A 120 -34.23 3.80 28.07
CA ALA A 120 -35.25 2.99 28.73
C ALA A 120 -35.41 3.37 30.21
N LEU A 121 -34.31 3.59 30.93
CA LEU A 121 -34.33 4.02 32.34
C LEU A 121 -34.98 5.39 32.50
N THR A 122 -34.63 6.38 31.68
CA THR A 122 -35.21 7.73 31.78
C THR A 122 -36.70 7.76 31.43
N THR A 123 -37.13 6.94 30.46
CA THR A 123 -38.56 6.82 30.15
C THR A 123 -39.35 6.14 31.28
N MET A 124 -38.78 5.15 31.97
CA MET A 124 -39.43 4.54 33.13
C MET A 124 -39.57 5.55 34.28
N GLU A 125 -38.53 6.34 34.58
CA GLU A 125 -38.61 7.39 35.61
C GLU A 125 -39.65 8.46 35.30
N SER A 126 -39.92 8.77 34.02
CA SER A 126 -40.96 9.74 33.63
C SER A 126 -42.40 9.23 33.71
N VAL A 127 -42.60 7.91 33.86
CA VAL A 127 -43.91 7.25 33.86
C VAL A 127 -44.40 6.95 35.29
N PHE A 128 -43.52 7.02 36.29
CA PHE A 128 -43.85 6.94 37.72
C PHE A 128 -43.93 8.32 38.37
#